data_AF-A0A936B9M0-F1
#
_entry.id   AF-A0A936B9M0-F1
#
_cell.length_a   1.000
_cell.length_b   1.000
_cell.length_c   1.000
_cell.angle_alpha   90.00
_cell.angle_beta   90.00
_cell.angle_gamma   90.00
#
_symmetry.space_group_name_H-M   'P 1'
#
loop_
_entity.id
_entity.type
_entity.pdbx_description
1 polymer ?
#
loop_
_entity_poly.entity_id
_entity_poly.type
_entity_poly.pdbx_seq_one_letter_code
_entity_poly.pdbx_strand_id
1 'polypeptide(L)'
;MTGIAYNTQFVQTPPTSWNVLLDPKEVCGSYNGVASLIDENREVLGAALTYLGYDYNDTNPNHHQEAIILLKEIEPCLAGYYVGSTLPNWVNKELFVATIGYIEPAQFENDLLPALVNGELWVAHAWSGAPPKPPMK
;
A
#
# COMPACT_ATOMS: atom_id res chain seq x y z
N MET A 1 -11.03 2.79 -3.53
CA MET A 1 -10.12 2.36 -4.63
C MET A 1 -8.73 2.55 -4.09
N THR A 2 -8.01 1.44 -3.95
CA THR A 2 -6.78 1.37 -3.15
C THR A 2 -5.56 1.56 -4.04
N GLY A 3 -4.72 2.54 -3.75
CA GLY A 3 -3.43 2.75 -4.41
C GLY A 3 -2.26 2.26 -3.55
N ILE A 4 -1.05 2.27 -4.13
CA ILE A 4 0.21 2.12 -3.38
C ILE A 4 0.82 3.49 -3.23
N ALA A 5 1.14 3.88 -2.01
CA ALA A 5 1.99 5.03 -1.72
C ALA A 5 3.37 4.56 -1.25
N TYR A 6 4.40 5.34 -1.56
CA TYR A 6 5.75 5.08 -1.06
C TYR A 6 6.52 6.36 -0.73
N ASN A 7 7.43 6.26 0.22
CA ASN A 7 8.33 7.34 0.62
C ASN A 7 9.56 7.35 -0.28
N THR A 8 9.75 8.40 -1.06
CA THR A 8 10.84 8.50 -2.05
C THR A 8 12.22 8.62 -1.40
N GLN A 9 12.30 9.00 -0.13
CA GLN A 9 13.57 9.06 0.60
C GLN A 9 14.15 7.66 0.86
N PHE A 10 13.27 6.67 1.04
CA PHE A 10 13.64 5.29 1.38
C PHE A 10 13.45 4.31 0.23
N VAL A 11 12.50 4.57 -0.67
CA VAL A 11 12.19 3.73 -1.81
C VAL A 11 12.60 4.45 -3.10
N GLN A 12 13.80 4.12 -3.56
CA GLN A 12 14.43 4.78 -4.72
C GLN A 12 13.92 4.26 -6.06
N THR A 13 13.45 3.01 -6.09
CA THR A 13 12.82 2.42 -7.28
C THR A 13 11.31 2.38 -7.06
N PRO A 14 10.51 3.08 -7.88
CA PRO A 14 9.06 3.07 -7.75
C PRO A 14 8.53 1.62 -7.78
N PRO A 15 7.72 1.20 -6.78
CA PRO A 15 7.07 -0.10 -6.83
C PRO A 15 6.19 -0.23 -8.07
N THR A 16 6.32 -1.34 -8.77
CA THR A 16 5.53 -1.65 -9.98
C THR A 16 4.55 -2.78 -9.77
N SER A 17 4.46 -3.35 -8.57
CA SER A 17 3.49 -4.40 -8.24
C SER A 17 3.12 -4.38 -6.76
N TRP A 18 2.07 -5.12 -6.42
CA TRP A 18 1.61 -5.34 -5.05
C TRP A 18 2.59 -6.16 -4.19
N ASN A 19 3.66 -6.72 -4.77
CA ASN A 19 4.63 -7.54 -4.03
C ASN A 19 5.23 -6.79 -2.85
N VAL A 20 5.48 -5.48 -2.98
CA VAL A 20 6.03 -4.66 -1.89
C VAL A 20 5.12 -4.60 -0.65
N LEU A 21 3.86 -4.97 -0.77
CA LEU A 21 2.87 -5.02 0.32
C LEU A 21 2.34 -6.43 0.61
N LEU A 22 2.52 -7.39 -0.29
CA LEU A 22 1.86 -8.70 -0.23
C LEU A 22 2.77 -9.90 -0.49
N ASP A 23 3.98 -9.72 -1.02
CA ASP A 23 4.97 -10.81 -1.12
C ASP A 23 5.67 -10.97 0.24
N PRO A 24 5.54 -12.11 0.93
CA PRO A 24 6.16 -12.29 2.24
C PRO A 24 7.67 -12.05 2.25
N LYS A 25 8.37 -12.33 1.15
CA LYS A 25 9.82 -12.08 1.06
C LYS A 25 10.16 -10.60 1.04
N GLU A 26 9.34 -9.80 0.35
CA GLU A 26 9.54 -8.36 0.29
C GLU A 26 9.11 -7.70 1.62
N VAL A 27 7.91 -8.07 2.12
CA VAL A 27 7.34 -7.49 3.33
C VAL A 27 8.18 -7.84 4.56
N CYS A 28 8.57 -9.10 4.74
CA CYS A 28 9.40 -9.51 5.89
C CYS A 28 10.90 -9.28 5.67
N GLY A 29 11.31 -8.94 4.45
CA GLY A 29 12.69 -8.60 4.11
C GLY A 29 12.89 -7.10 4.05
N SER A 30 12.78 -6.55 2.84
CA SER A 30 13.06 -5.15 2.51
C SER A 30 12.17 -4.14 3.26
N TYR A 31 10.96 -4.54 3.65
CA TYR A 31 9.95 -3.65 4.24
C TYR A 31 9.48 -4.05 5.63
N ASN A 32 10.29 -4.84 6.35
CA ASN A 32 9.92 -5.35 7.66
C ASN A 32 9.74 -4.20 8.68
N GLY A 33 8.56 -4.13 9.28
CA GLY A 33 8.16 -3.11 10.25
C GLY A 33 7.91 -1.72 9.64
N VAL A 34 7.92 -1.58 8.31
CA VAL A 34 7.74 -0.30 7.61
C VAL A 34 6.76 -0.38 6.43
N ALA A 35 6.22 -1.56 6.14
CA ALA A 35 5.07 -1.72 5.25
C ALA A 35 3.76 -1.69 6.03
N SER A 36 2.70 -1.13 5.44
CA SER A 36 1.36 -1.20 6.04
C SER A 36 0.24 -1.44 5.03
N LEU A 37 -0.84 -2.01 5.55
CA LEU A 37 -2.10 -2.19 4.83
C LEU A 37 -3.18 -1.29 5.44
N ILE A 38 -4.24 -1.04 4.68
CA ILE A 38 -5.36 -0.22 5.11
C ILE A 38 -6.19 -1.07 6.07
N ASP A 39 -6.73 -0.48 7.14
CA ASP A 39 -7.62 -1.19 8.05
C ASP A 39 -9.06 -1.22 7.50
N GLU A 40 -9.21 -1.84 6.32
CA GLU A 40 -10.48 -2.00 5.61
C GLU A 40 -10.58 -3.40 5.00
N ASN A 41 -11.38 -4.26 5.63
CA ASN A 41 -11.46 -5.70 5.31
C ASN A 41 -11.65 -5.98 3.82
N ARG A 42 -12.53 -5.23 3.14
CA ARG A 42 -12.78 -5.42 1.70
C ARG A 42 -11.54 -5.07 0.87
N GLU A 43 -10.87 -3.97 1.19
CA GLU A 43 -9.71 -3.51 0.42
C GLU A 43 -8.51 -4.43 0.64
N VAL A 44 -8.26 -4.84 1.88
CA VAL A 44 -7.19 -5.80 2.22
C VAL A 44 -7.41 -7.15 1.55
N LEU A 45 -8.62 -7.71 1.66
CA LEU A 45 -8.93 -9.01 1.05
C LEU A 45 -8.87 -8.92 -0.48
N GLY A 46 -9.43 -7.87 -1.08
CA GLY A 46 -9.41 -7.66 -2.52
C GLY A 46 -8.00 -7.49 -3.08
N ALA A 47 -7.12 -6.79 -2.35
CA ALA A 47 -5.70 -6.68 -2.71
C ALA A 47 -4.98 -8.03 -2.65
N ALA A 48 -5.17 -8.81 -1.58
CA ALA A 48 -4.61 -10.16 -1.45
C ALA A 48 -5.12 -11.11 -2.55
N LEU A 49 -6.41 -11.09 -2.87
CA LEU A 49 -6.98 -11.85 -3.99
C LEU A 49 -6.35 -11.47 -5.33
N THR A 50 -6.23 -10.16 -5.59
CA THR A 50 -5.61 -9.65 -6.82
C THR A 50 -4.14 -10.09 -6.94
N TYR A 51 -3.38 -10.07 -5.84
CA TYR A 51 -2.01 -10.55 -5.80
C TYR A 51 -1.90 -12.05 -6.12
N LEU A 52 -2.82 -12.86 -5.61
CA LEU A 52 -2.89 -14.30 -5.90
C LEU A 52 -3.40 -14.62 -7.32
N GLY A 53 -3.81 -13.60 -8.09
CA GLY A 53 -4.29 -13.74 -9.46
C GLY A 53 -5.79 -13.98 -9.58
N TYR A 54 -6.56 -13.78 -8.51
CA TYR A 54 -8.02 -13.86 -8.49
C TYR A 54 -8.67 -12.51 -8.80
N ASP A 55 -9.98 -12.52 -9.06
CA ASP A 55 -10.75 -11.28 -9.20
C ASP A 55 -10.81 -10.53 -7.85
N TYR A 56 -10.74 -9.19 -7.90
CA TYR A 56 -10.82 -8.35 -6.69
C TYR A 56 -12.12 -8.60 -5.90
N ASN A 57 -13.21 -8.92 -6.59
CA ASN A 57 -14.53 -9.23 -6.02
C ASN A 57 -14.83 -10.74 -6.06
N ASP A 58 -13.81 -11.61 -6.11
CA ASP A 58 -14.00 -13.05 -6.01
C ASP A 58 -14.83 -13.38 -4.75
N THR A 59 -15.68 -14.39 -4.84
CA THR A 59 -16.58 -14.84 -3.76
C THR A 59 -16.39 -16.32 -3.42
N ASN A 60 -15.42 -16.98 -4.03
CA ASN A 60 -15.06 -18.36 -3.75
C ASN A 60 -14.41 -18.45 -2.37
N PRO A 61 -14.98 -19.23 -1.43
CA PRO A 61 -14.44 -19.35 -0.08
C PRO A 61 -13.02 -19.92 -0.04
N ASN A 62 -12.62 -20.77 -1.01
CA ASN A 62 -11.27 -21.31 -1.05
C ASN A 62 -10.24 -20.23 -1.40
N HIS A 63 -10.55 -19.36 -2.36
CA HIS A 63 -9.68 -18.24 -2.74
C HIS A 63 -9.57 -17.24 -1.57
N HIS A 64 -10.66 -17.00 -0.85
CA HIS A 64 -10.63 -16.18 0.37
C HIS A 64 -9.74 -16.79 1.44
N GLN A 65 -9.78 -18.10 1.63
CA GLN A 65 -8.94 -18.78 2.59
C GLN A 65 -7.44 -18.64 2.24
N GLU A 66 -7.07 -18.79 0.97
CA GLU A 66 -5.70 -18.56 0.50
C GLU A 66 -5.24 -17.11 0.75
N ALA A 67 -6.09 -16.13 0.44
CA ALA A 67 -5.82 -14.72 0.72
C ALA A 67 -5.63 -14.45 2.23
N ILE A 68 -6.45 -15.05 3.08
CA ILE A 68 -6.31 -14.92 4.55
C ILE A 68 -5.02 -15.57 5.05
N ILE A 69 -4.61 -16.70 4.49
CA ILE A 69 -3.34 -17.35 4.85
C ILE A 69 -2.16 -16.44 4.50
N LEU A 70 -2.15 -15.86 3.30
CA LEU A 70 -1.15 -14.89 2.89
C LEU A 70 -1.07 -13.68 3.83
N LEU A 71 -2.22 -13.09 4.16
CA LEU A 71 -2.28 -11.93 5.06
C LEU A 71 -1.73 -12.25 6.46
N LYS A 72 -2.02 -13.44 6.99
CA LYS A 72 -1.47 -13.91 8.26
C LYS A 72 0.03 -14.15 8.22
N GLU A 73 0.58 -14.54 7.07
CA GLU A 73 2.01 -14.74 6.90
C GLU A 73 2.78 -13.42 7.00
N ILE A 74 2.24 -12.35 6.41
CA ILE A 74 2.89 -11.04 6.39
C ILE A 74 2.58 -10.17 7.61
N GLU A 75 1.46 -10.41 8.29
CA GLU A 75 1.01 -9.67 9.49
C GLU A 75 2.11 -9.36 10.52
N PRO A 76 2.96 -10.31 10.96
CA PRO A 76 4.00 -10.02 11.96
C PRO A 76 5.12 -9.09 11.45
N CYS A 77 5.20 -8.87 10.14
CA CYS A 77 6.19 -8.02 9.49
C CYS A 77 5.64 -6.64 9.10
N LEU A 78 4.34 -6.42 9.23
CA LEU A 78 3.72 -5.13 8.96
C LEU A 78 3.98 -4.17 10.13
N ALA A 79 4.12 -2.88 9.82
CA ALA A 79 4.07 -1.81 10.81
C ALA A 79 2.70 -1.73 11.51
N GLY A 80 1.64 -2.12 10.78
CA GLY A 80 0.27 -2.18 11.27
C GLY A 80 -0.75 -2.04 10.14
N TYR A 81 -2.02 -2.01 10.53
CA TYR A 81 -3.15 -1.63 9.68
C TYR A 81 -3.59 -0.21 10.02
N TYR A 82 -3.79 0.66 9.03
CA TYR A 82 -4.11 2.08 9.26
C TYR A 82 -5.33 2.54 8.47
N VAL A 83 -6.14 3.40 9.07
CA VAL A 83 -7.21 4.16 8.37
C VAL A 83 -6.83 5.63 8.26
N GLY A 84 -7.27 6.30 7.19
CA GLY A 84 -7.11 7.74 7.01
C GLY A 84 -5.69 8.19 6.64
N SER A 85 -5.32 9.41 7.04
CA SER A 85 -4.01 9.99 6.73
C SER A 85 -2.91 9.30 7.53
N THR A 86 -2.07 8.55 6.83
CA THR A 86 -0.84 7.96 7.36
C THR A 86 0.30 8.97 7.47
N LEU A 87 0.07 10.26 7.14
CA LEU A 87 1.12 11.31 7.06
C LEU A 87 2.01 11.43 8.30
N PRO A 88 1.47 11.39 9.54
CA PRO A 88 2.32 11.43 10.72
C PRO A 88 3.33 10.29 10.75
N ASN A 89 2.95 9.08 10.35
CA ASN A 89 3.85 7.93 10.29
C ASN A 89 4.88 8.07 9.16
N TRP A 90 4.51 8.67 8.02
CA TRP A 90 5.47 8.99 6.94
C TRP A 90 6.52 10.01 7.38
N VAL A 91 6.09 11.10 8.05
CA VAL A 91 6.99 12.15 8.57
C VAL A 91 7.91 11.60 9.65
N ASN A 92 7.41 10.69 10.49
CA ASN A 92 8.19 10.03 11.54
C ASN A 92 9.09 8.89 11.01
N LYS A 93 9.07 8.61 9.69
CA LYS A 93 9.84 7.55 9.04
C LYS A 93 9.46 6.14 9.49
N GLU A 94 8.21 5.97 9.88
CA GLU A 94 7.63 4.70 10.34
C GLU A 94 6.98 3.90 9.20
N LEU A 95 6.71 4.54 8.06
CA LEU A 95 6.15 3.89 6.86
C LEU A 95 6.97 4.22 5.60
N PHE A 96 7.30 3.17 4.84
CA PHE A 96 8.06 3.26 3.57
C PHE A 96 7.18 2.92 2.37
N VAL A 97 6.24 1.99 2.54
CA VAL A 97 5.22 1.62 1.55
C VAL A 97 3.89 1.37 2.26
N ALA A 98 2.79 1.85 1.71
CA ALA A 98 1.46 1.60 2.27
C ALA A 98 0.38 1.54 1.19
N THR A 99 -0.71 0.84 1.48
CA THR A 99 -1.96 1.08 0.76
C THR A 99 -2.56 2.43 1.14
N ILE A 100 -3.12 3.15 0.17
CA ILE A 100 -3.93 4.33 0.45
C ILE A 100 -5.36 4.14 -0.08
N GLY A 101 -6.34 4.46 0.77
CA GLY A 101 -7.76 4.43 0.42
C GLY A 101 -8.27 5.79 -0.05
N TYR A 102 -9.60 5.97 -0.01
CA TYR A 102 -10.20 7.30 -0.21
C TYR A 102 -9.77 8.24 0.93
N ILE A 103 -9.46 9.48 0.57
CA ILE A 103 -9.04 10.52 1.50
C ILE A 103 -9.92 11.75 1.26
N GLU A 104 -10.45 12.30 2.34
CA GLU A 104 -11.28 13.50 2.28
C GLU A 104 -10.49 14.67 1.69
N PRO A 105 -11.09 15.53 0.83
CA PRO A 105 -10.37 16.62 0.15
C PRO A 105 -9.58 17.54 1.09
N ALA A 106 -10.16 17.90 2.24
CA ALA A 106 -9.50 18.74 3.22
C ALA A 106 -8.27 18.06 3.84
N GLN A 107 -8.30 16.74 4.00
CA GLN A 107 -7.18 15.97 4.52
C GLN A 107 -6.10 15.78 3.44
N PHE A 108 -6.50 15.61 2.19
CA PHE A 108 -5.56 15.60 1.06
C PHE A 108 -4.79 16.92 0.95
N GLU A 109 -5.46 18.07 1.01
CA GLU A 109 -4.83 19.38 0.89
C GLU A 109 -3.88 19.70 2.04
N ASN A 110 -4.27 19.37 3.28
CA ASN A 110 -3.47 19.71 4.46
C ASN A 110 -2.32 18.74 4.70
N ASP A 111 -2.54 17.44 4.46
CA ASP A 111 -1.59 16.42 4.84
C ASP A 111 -0.77 15.95 3.62
N LEU A 112 -1.42 15.49 2.55
CA LEU A 112 -0.72 14.79 1.46
C LEU A 112 -0.14 15.71 0.39
N LEU A 113 -0.84 16.78 0.05
CA LEU A 113 -0.45 17.67 -1.04
C LEU A 113 0.95 18.28 -0.82
N PRO A 114 1.33 18.75 0.38
CA PRO A 114 2.69 19.23 0.64
C PRO A 114 3.75 18.14 0.40
N ALA A 115 3.54 16.91 0.89
CA ALA A 115 4.48 15.81 0.72
C ALA A 115 4.61 15.37 -0.75
N LEU A 116 3.53 15.43 -1.52
CA LEU A 116 3.52 15.18 -2.97
C LEU A 116 4.29 16.28 -3.73
N VAL A 117 4.05 17.56 -3.41
CA VAL A 117 4.72 18.70 -4.06
C VAL A 117 6.22 18.72 -3.74
N ASN A 118 6.59 18.37 -2.51
CA ASN A 118 7.99 18.27 -2.09
C ASN A 118 8.68 17.00 -2.63
N GLY A 119 7.93 16.11 -3.28
CA GLY A 119 8.44 14.86 -3.82
C GLY A 119 8.85 13.84 -2.76
N GLU A 120 8.39 13.99 -1.52
CA GLU A 120 8.67 13.08 -0.39
C GLU A 120 7.74 11.86 -0.41
N LEU A 121 6.55 12.03 -0.98
CA LEU A 121 5.55 10.99 -1.15
C LEU A 121 5.23 10.83 -2.64
N TRP A 122 5.00 9.59 -3.05
CA TRP A 122 4.50 9.30 -4.38
C TRP A 122 3.37 8.27 -4.32
N VAL A 123 2.35 8.43 -5.16
CA VAL A 123 1.12 7.62 -5.15
C VAL A 123 0.84 6.99 -6.51
N ALA A 124 0.82 5.66 -6.57
CA ALA A 124 0.25 4.89 -7.67
C ALA A 124 -1.23 4.73 -7.40
N HIS A 125 -2.07 5.41 -8.18
CA HIS A 125 -3.48 5.08 -8.23
C HIS A 125 -3.66 3.64 -8.72
N ALA A 126 -4.67 2.95 -8.16
CA ALA A 126 -4.99 1.57 -8.46
C ALA A 126 -4.87 1.27 -9.95
N TRP A 127 -4.07 0.26 -10.24
CA TRP A 127 -3.51 -0.03 -11.53
C TRP A 127 -4.63 -0.35 -12.54
N SER A 128 -4.90 0.57 -13.47
CA SER A 128 -5.62 0.28 -14.73
C SER A 128 -4.69 -0.33 -15.79
N GLY A 129 -3.51 -0.83 -15.39
CA GLY A 129 -2.57 -1.55 -16.27
C GLY A 129 -1.42 -0.73 -16.87
N ALA A 130 -1.18 0.51 -16.44
CA ALA A 130 0.03 1.27 -16.84
C ALA A 130 0.85 1.69 -15.62
N PRO A 131 2.18 1.46 -15.60
CA PRO A 131 3.03 1.95 -14.53
C PRO A 131 3.00 3.49 -14.56
N PRO A 132 2.72 4.12 -13.43
CA PRO A 132 2.68 5.56 -13.35
C PRO A 132 4.11 6.14 -13.43
N LYS A 133 4.25 7.24 -14.17
CA LYS A 133 5.56 7.87 -14.43
C LYS A 133 5.93 8.77 -13.25
N PRO A 134 7.18 8.69 -12.73
CA PRO A 134 7.64 9.64 -11.72
C PRO A 134 7.57 11.07 -12.29
N PRO A 135 7.38 12.10 -11.44
CA PRO A 135 7.45 13.49 -11.90
C PRO A 135 8.83 13.75 -12.51
N MET A 136 8.84 14.39 -13.67
CA MET A 136 10.08 14.87 -14.29
C MET A 136 10.70 15.91 -13.35
N LYS A 137 11.96 15.69 -12.97
CA LYS A 137 12.79 16.69 -12.29
C LYS A 137 12.90 17.96 -13.12
#